data_AF-A0A3M1K0E6-F1
#
_entry.id   AF-A0A3M1K0E6-F1
#
_cell.length_a   1.000
_cell.length_b   1.000
_cell.length_c   1.000
_cell.angle_alpha   90.00
_cell.angle_beta   90.00
_cell.angle_gamma   90.00
#
_symmetry.space_group_name_H-M   'P 1'
#
loop_
_entity.id
_entity.type
_entity.pdbx_description
1 polymer ?
#
loop_
_entity_poly.entity_id
_entity_poly.type
_entity_poly.pdbx_seq_one_letter_code
_entity_poly.pdbx_strand_id
1 'polypeptide(L)'
;MDTRTLHNPYSDRSLDLGRVDEPLLICGGAYSNLEALSALFETAHRLGIESERIIHTGDVVAYCADPQATATLLRERKVHCIQGNMEESLGVGMEDCGCGFEEGSPCEQLSAAWFAYADARIGPELRRWMGSLPCQLTFVMGERHVRVVHG
;
A
#
# COMPACT_ATOMS: atom_id res chain seq x y z
N MET A 1 6.91 3.25 39.10
CA MET A 1 6.79 2.30 37.98
C MET A 1 6.36 3.11 36.79
N ASP A 2 7.35 3.58 36.05
CA ASP A 2 7.17 4.49 34.91
C ASP A 2 7.06 3.64 33.65
N THR A 3 5.85 3.54 33.11
CA THR A 3 5.58 2.83 31.86
C THR A 3 6.07 3.73 30.74
N ARG A 4 7.35 3.57 30.39
CA ARG A 4 7.94 4.15 29.18
C ARG A 4 6.98 3.90 28.02
N THR A 5 6.42 4.97 27.49
CA THR A 5 5.74 5.02 26.21
C THR A 5 6.62 4.28 25.21
N LEU A 6 6.18 3.10 24.77
CA LEU A 6 6.77 2.45 23.62
C LEU A 6 6.56 3.43 22.46
N HIS A 7 7.62 4.14 22.08
CA HIS A 7 7.63 4.95 20.88
C HIS A 7 7.42 3.97 19.73
N ASN A 8 6.17 3.90 19.26
CA ASN A 8 5.83 3.12 18.10
C ASN A 8 6.43 3.86 16.90
N PRO A 9 7.44 3.32 16.19
CA PRO A 9 8.03 4.01 15.03
C PRO A 9 7.00 4.29 13.92
N TYR A 10 5.81 3.68 13.98
CA TYR A 10 4.68 3.93 13.07
C TYR A 10 3.79 5.13 13.47
N SER A 11 3.92 5.72 14.68
CA SER A 11 3.04 6.82 15.11
C SER A 11 3.32 8.14 14.40
N ASP A 12 4.55 8.37 13.92
CA ASP A 12 4.96 9.61 13.25
C ASP A 12 4.68 9.63 11.73
N ARG A 13 4.18 8.54 11.14
CA ARG A 13 3.89 8.44 9.70
C ARG A 13 2.39 8.32 9.42
N SER A 14 1.59 9.20 10.00
CA SER A 14 0.14 9.28 9.75
C SER A 14 -0.20 10.47 8.83
N LEU A 15 -1.00 10.23 7.80
CA LEU A 15 -1.57 11.30 6.96
C LEU A 15 -3.01 11.61 7.42
N ASP A 16 -3.35 12.87 7.62
CA ASP A 16 -4.73 13.29 7.88
C ASP A 16 -5.31 13.98 6.63
N LEU A 17 -6.37 13.42 6.07
CA LEU A 17 -7.10 14.02 4.94
C LEU A 17 -8.15 15.04 5.40
N GLY A 18 -8.35 15.20 6.70
CA GLY A 18 -9.35 16.10 7.24
C GLY A 18 -10.77 15.59 6.96
N ARG A 19 -11.67 16.51 6.57
CA ARG A 19 -13.08 16.18 6.36
C ARG A 19 -13.33 15.80 4.90
N VAL A 20 -14.02 14.68 4.71
CA VAL A 20 -14.46 14.18 3.41
C VAL A 20 -15.98 14.08 3.40
N ASP A 21 -16.61 14.86 2.54
CA ASP A 21 -18.08 14.95 2.42
C ASP A 21 -18.61 14.32 1.12
N GLU A 22 -17.74 13.71 0.31
CA GLU A 22 -18.08 13.06 -0.95
C GLU A 22 -17.73 11.56 -0.95
N PRO A 23 -18.27 10.76 -1.90
CA PRO A 23 -17.92 9.35 -2.02
C PRO A 23 -16.41 9.13 -2.19
N LEU A 24 -15.87 8.17 -1.42
CA LEU A 24 -14.49 7.69 -1.53
C LEU A 24 -14.47 6.32 -2.21
N LEU A 25 -13.41 6.06 -2.98
CA LEU A 25 -13.05 4.71 -3.41
C LEU A 25 -11.88 4.24 -2.55
N ILE A 26 -12.07 3.11 -1.87
CA ILE A 26 -11.02 2.48 -1.06
C ILE A 26 -10.71 1.12 -1.69
N CYS A 27 -9.44 0.89 -2.03
CA CYS A 27 -8.95 -0.33 -2.65
C CYS A 27 -7.56 -0.69 -2.10
N GLY A 28 -7.04 -1.87 -2.39
CA GLY A 28 -5.70 -2.30 -2.02
C GLY A 28 -5.42 -3.67 -2.60
N GLY A 29 -4.23 -4.22 -2.36
CA GLY A 29 -3.90 -5.56 -2.85
C GLY A 29 -4.00 -5.65 -4.38
N ALA A 30 -3.46 -4.65 -5.09
CA ALA A 30 -3.34 -4.74 -6.54
C ALA A 30 -2.43 -5.91 -6.93
N TYR A 31 -1.46 -6.27 -6.08
CA TYR A 31 -0.63 -7.47 -6.20
C TYR A 31 -0.03 -7.67 -7.61
N SER A 32 0.56 -6.59 -8.15
CA SER A 32 1.17 -6.55 -9.48
C SER A 32 0.18 -6.70 -10.66
N ASN A 33 -1.13 -6.68 -10.42
CA ASN A 33 -2.15 -6.83 -11.45
C ASN A 33 -2.45 -5.48 -12.12
N LEU A 34 -1.70 -5.18 -13.19
CA LEU A 34 -1.79 -3.93 -13.92
C LEU A 34 -3.19 -3.74 -14.53
N GLU A 35 -3.77 -4.79 -15.09
CA GLU A 35 -5.07 -4.76 -15.77
C GLU A 35 -6.19 -4.45 -14.78
N ALA A 36 -6.20 -5.10 -13.62
CA ALA A 36 -7.20 -4.85 -12.58
C ALA A 36 -7.09 -3.43 -12.04
N LEU A 37 -5.87 -2.95 -11.77
CA LEU A 37 -5.64 -1.58 -11.30
C LEU A 37 -6.05 -0.55 -12.36
N SER A 38 -5.75 -0.81 -13.64
CA SER A 38 -6.13 0.06 -14.77
C SER A 38 -7.65 0.14 -14.90
N ALA A 39 -8.34 -1.01 -14.90
CA ALA A 39 -9.80 -1.08 -14.99
C ALA A 39 -10.50 -0.40 -13.79
N LEU A 40 -9.90 -0.48 -12.60
CA LEU A 40 -10.36 0.23 -11.41
C LEU A 40 -10.27 1.75 -11.62
N PHE A 41 -9.15 2.27 -12.11
CA PHE A 41 -9.01 3.71 -12.39
C PHE A 41 -9.94 4.21 -13.50
N GLU A 42 -10.14 3.42 -14.55
CA GLU A 42 -11.14 3.72 -15.58
C GLU A 42 -12.54 3.78 -14.98
N THR A 43 -12.87 2.87 -14.07
CA THR A 43 -14.16 2.87 -13.38
C THR A 43 -14.33 4.06 -12.45
N ALA A 44 -13.29 4.41 -11.68
CA ALA A 44 -13.27 5.61 -10.85
C ALA A 44 -13.54 6.86 -11.70
N HIS A 45 -12.85 6.98 -12.85
CA HIS A 45 -13.06 8.07 -13.79
C HIS A 45 -14.50 8.14 -14.33
N ARG A 46 -15.08 6.99 -14.76
CA ARG A 46 -16.49 6.95 -15.23
C ARG A 46 -17.49 7.35 -14.14
N LEU A 47 -17.17 7.07 -12.88
CA LEU A 47 -17.98 7.44 -11.72
C LEU A 47 -17.73 8.88 -11.24
N GLY A 48 -16.81 9.61 -11.89
CA GLY A 48 -16.42 10.96 -11.49
C GLY A 48 -15.71 11.01 -10.14
N ILE A 49 -14.98 9.95 -9.76
CA ILE A 49 -14.16 9.88 -8.54
C ILE A 49 -12.73 10.28 -8.91
N GLU A 50 -12.32 11.47 -8.45
CA GLU A 50 -10.98 12.03 -8.66
C GLU A 50 -9.94 11.35 -7.77
N SER A 51 -8.65 11.46 -8.14
CA SER A 51 -7.54 10.79 -7.44
C SER A 51 -7.46 11.11 -5.94
N GLU A 52 -7.79 12.35 -5.55
CA GLU A 52 -7.83 12.81 -4.15
C GLU A 52 -8.91 12.12 -3.32
N ARG A 53 -9.84 11.41 -3.96
CA ARG A 53 -10.90 10.61 -3.33
C ARG A 53 -10.67 9.11 -3.46
N ILE A 54 -9.46 8.70 -3.83
CA ILE A 54 -9.06 7.29 -3.90
C ILE A 54 -8.00 7.01 -2.83
N ILE A 55 -8.20 5.94 -2.06
CA ILE A 55 -7.25 5.46 -1.05
C ILE A 55 -6.84 4.03 -1.40
N HIS A 56 -5.53 3.81 -1.62
CA HIS A 56 -4.91 2.51 -1.77
C HIS A 56 -4.31 2.01 -0.44
N THR A 57 -4.76 0.87 0.07
CA THR A 57 -4.46 0.35 1.41
C THR A 57 -3.18 -0.50 1.47
N GLY A 58 -2.20 -0.21 0.62
CA GLY A 58 -0.97 -0.99 0.48
C GLY A 58 -1.09 -2.22 -0.43
N ASP A 59 0.03 -2.92 -0.57
CA ASP A 59 0.22 -4.10 -1.41
C ASP A 59 -0.02 -3.85 -2.90
N VAL A 60 0.68 -2.86 -3.45
CA VAL A 60 0.60 -2.60 -4.89
C VAL A 60 1.27 -3.71 -5.70
N VAL A 61 2.29 -4.34 -5.14
CA VAL A 61 3.05 -5.43 -5.77
C VAL A 61 3.02 -6.66 -4.89
N ALA A 62 3.00 -7.83 -5.51
CA ALA A 62 3.33 -9.11 -4.89
C ALA A 62 3.53 -10.15 -5.99
N TYR A 63 2.46 -10.88 -6.31
CA TYR A 63 2.47 -12.07 -7.16
C TYR A 63 2.84 -11.77 -8.63
N CYS A 64 3.14 -12.84 -9.39
CA CYS A 64 3.91 -12.94 -10.65
C CYS A 64 3.49 -12.11 -11.89
N ALA A 65 2.76 -11.01 -11.76
CA ALA A 65 2.38 -10.17 -12.89
C ALA A 65 3.42 -9.05 -13.14
N ASP A 66 2.98 -7.79 -13.24
CA ASP A 66 3.78 -6.64 -13.67
C ASP A 66 4.08 -5.69 -12.49
N PRO A 67 5.01 -6.02 -11.57
CA PRO A 67 5.21 -5.27 -10.33
C PRO A 67 5.64 -3.82 -10.61
N GLN A 68 6.61 -3.64 -11.51
CA GLN A 68 7.10 -2.30 -11.85
C GLN A 68 6.03 -1.44 -12.52
N ALA A 69 5.30 -1.99 -13.50
CA ALA A 69 4.28 -1.23 -14.22
C ALA A 69 3.10 -0.87 -13.30
N THR A 70 2.67 -1.80 -12.44
CA THR A 70 1.59 -1.59 -11.47
C THR A 70 1.96 -0.51 -10.45
N ALA A 71 3.16 -0.59 -9.87
CA ALA A 71 3.65 0.42 -8.92
C ALA A 71 3.83 1.80 -9.58
N THR A 72 4.36 1.85 -10.80
CA THR A 72 4.47 3.10 -11.57
C THR A 72 3.09 3.70 -11.83
N LEU A 73 2.12 2.91 -12.30
CA LEU A 73 0.76 3.38 -12.55
C LEU A 73 0.14 3.97 -11.27
N LEU A 74 0.21 3.25 -10.14
CA LEU A 74 -0.34 3.73 -8.89
C LEU A 74 0.29 5.06 -8.46
N ARG A 75 1.63 5.16 -8.52
CA ARG A 75 2.39 6.37 -8.20
C ARG A 75 2.00 7.55 -9.08
N GLU A 76 1.90 7.34 -10.39
CA GLU A 76 1.58 8.38 -11.37
C GLU A 76 0.15 8.90 -11.25
N ARG A 77 -0.79 8.06 -10.78
CA ARG A 77 -2.17 8.46 -10.51
C ARG A 77 -2.33 9.38 -9.31
N LYS A 78 -1.31 9.46 -8.43
CA LYS A 78 -1.26 10.36 -7.27
C LYS A 78 -2.48 10.22 -6.34
N VAL A 79 -3.01 9.01 -6.22
CA VAL A 79 -4.02 8.69 -5.22
C VAL A 79 -3.38 8.64 -3.83
N HIS A 80 -4.18 8.68 -2.78
CA HIS A 80 -3.66 8.45 -1.43
C HIS A 80 -3.24 6.99 -1.29
N CYS A 81 -2.02 6.73 -0.80
CA CYS A 81 -1.54 5.38 -0.54
C CYS A 81 -0.98 5.32 0.87
N ILE A 82 -1.21 4.20 1.56
CA ILE A 82 -0.49 3.83 2.78
C ILE A 82 0.44 2.65 2.49
N GLN A 83 1.45 2.45 3.34
CA GLN A 83 2.34 1.29 3.26
C GLN A 83 1.59 0.00 3.58
N GLY A 84 1.70 -0.98 2.69
CA GLY A 84 1.58 -2.39 3.03
C GLY A 84 2.92 -3.02 3.36
N ASN A 85 2.90 -4.32 3.69
CA ASN A 85 4.12 -5.04 4.04
C ASN A 85 5.12 -5.07 2.87
N MET A 86 4.62 -5.15 1.64
CA MET A 86 5.45 -5.12 0.43
C MET A 86 6.15 -3.76 0.24
N GLU A 87 5.45 -2.65 0.48
CA GLU A 87 6.05 -1.30 0.38
C GLU A 87 7.07 -1.05 1.50
N GLU A 88 6.79 -1.55 2.70
CA GLU A 88 7.73 -1.51 3.82
C GLU A 88 9.01 -2.29 3.47
N SER A 89 8.88 -3.58 3.18
CA SER A 89 10.02 -4.46 2.91
C SER A 89 10.87 -3.99 1.73
N LEU A 90 10.24 -3.64 0.60
CA LEU A 90 10.98 -3.15 -0.58
C LEU A 90 11.59 -1.77 -0.36
N GLY A 91 10.91 -0.91 0.42
CA GLY A 91 11.34 0.45 0.71
C GLY A 91 12.59 0.52 1.59
N VAL A 92 12.75 -0.40 2.54
CA VAL A 92 13.94 -0.51 3.40
C VAL A 92 14.96 -1.54 2.91
N GLY A 93 14.65 -2.31 1.87
CA GLY A 93 15.54 -3.33 1.30
C GLY A 93 15.65 -4.59 2.16
N MET A 94 14.54 -5.02 2.76
CA MET A 94 14.45 -6.31 3.46
C MET A 94 14.58 -7.48 2.50
N GLU A 95 14.97 -8.64 3.04
CA GLU A 95 15.12 -9.88 2.28
C GLU A 95 13.79 -10.66 2.11
N ASP A 96 12.73 -10.27 2.82
CA ASP A 96 11.42 -10.92 2.80
C ASP A 96 10.25 -9.92 2.99
N CYS A 97 9.05 -10.31 2.51
CA CYS A 97 7.79 -9.58 2.69
C CYS A 97 7.24 -9.62 4.12
N GLY A 98 7.70 -10.53 4.99
CA GLY A 98 7.14 -10.67 6.34
C GLY A 98 5.69 -11.16 6.36
N CYS A 99 5.27 -11.89 5.32
CA CYS A 99 3.88 -12.30 5.11
C CYS A 99 3.30 -13.25 6.20
N GLY A 100 4.14 -13.74 7.13
CA GLY A 100 3.68 -14.47 8.32
C GLY A 100 3.12 -15.87 8.06
N PHE A 101 3.47 -16.50 6.93
CA PHE A 101 3.07 -17.88 6.64
C PHE A 101 3.73 -18.89 7.59
N GLU A 102 3.06 -20.03 7.78
CA GLU A 102 3.60 -21.13 8.58
C GLU A 102 4.89 -21.67 7.94
N GLU A 103 5.91 -21.90 8.77
CA GLU A 103 7.21 -22.42 8.35
C GLU A 103 7.06 -23.79 7.68
N GLY A 104 7.71 -23.97 6.53
CA GLY A 104 7.62 -25.16 5.71
C GLY A 104 6.37 -25.23 4.83
N SER A 105 5.45 -24.27 4.92
CA SER A 105 4.25 -24.25 4.08
C SER A 105 4.60 -23.94 2.61
N PRO A 106 3.77 -24.40 1.66
CA PRO A 106 3.91 -23.98 0.26
C PRO A 106 3.78 -22.45 0.10
N CYS A 107 2.97 -21.80 0.94
CA CYS A 107 2.76 -20.36 0.89
C CYS A 107 4.03 -19.58 1.22
N GLU A 108 4.79 -20.00 2.24
CA GLU A 108 6.09 -19.40 2.59
C GLU A 108 7.09 -19.51 1.42
N GLN A 109 7.22 -20.71 0.85
CA GLN A 109 8.18 -20.95 -0.23
C GLN A 109 7.82 -20.14 -1.49
N LEU A 110 6.53 -20.09 -1.83
CA LEU A 110 6.04 -19.32 -2.97
C LEU A 110 6.17 -17.81 -2.71
N SER A 111 5.88 -17.33 -1.49
CA SER A 111 6.01 -15.92 -1.16
C SER A 111 7.45 -15.44 -1.23
N ALA A 112 8.42 -16.24 -0.80
CA ALA A 112 9.84 -15.90 -0.96
C ALA A 112 10.23 -15.77 -2.44
N ALA A 113 9.81 -16.71 -3.29
CA ALA A 113 10.07 -16.65 -4.73
C ALA A 113 9.40 -15.43 -5.39
N TRP A 114 8.19 -15.09 -4.96
CA TRP A 114 7.45 -13.93 -5.46
C TRP A 114 8.09 -12.62 -5.01
N PHE A 115 8.49 -12.52 -3.75
CA PHE A 115 9.18 -11.36 -3.22
C PHE A 115 10.48 -11.11 -3.99
N ALA A 116 11.31 -12.15 -4.18
CA ALA A 116 12.55 -12.04 -4.96
C ALA A 116 12.29 -11.60 -6.42
N TYR A 117 11.20 -12.07 -7.03
CA TYR A 117 10.81 -11.66 -8.38
C TYR A 117 10.46 -10.16 -8.46
N ALA A 118 9.72 -9.65 -7.46
CA ALA A 118 9.36 -8.24 -7.36
C ALA A 118 10.58 -7.38 -7.02
N ASP A 119 11.38 -7.78 -6.03
CA ASP A 119 12.58 -7.08 -5.58
C ASP A 119 13.57 -6.81 -6.73
N ALA A 120 13.79 -7.82 -7.59
CA ALA A 120 14.64 -7.71 -8.77
C ALA A 120 14.14 -6.72 -9.84
N ARG A 121 12.85 -6.32 -9.81
CA ARG A 121 12.21 -5.44 -10.81
C ARG A 121 11.89 -4.05 -10.28
N ILE A 122 11.80 -3.89 -8.97
CA ILE A 122 11.48 -2.60 -8.35
C ILE A 122 12.75 -1.77 -8.22
N GLY A 123 12.87 -0.78 -9.10
CA GLY A 123 14.00 0.15 -9.15
C GLY A 123 14.03 1.16 -7.98
N PRO A 124 15.16 1.86 -7.82
CA PRO A 124 15.43 2.72 -6.65
C PRO A 124 14.47 3.90 -6.49
N GLU A 125 13.86 4.37 -7.58
CA GLU A 125 12.85 5.44 -7.51
C GLU A 125 11.56 4.95 -6.85
N LEU A 126 11.07 3.77 -7.25
CA LEU A 126 9.88 3.16 -6.67
C LEU A 126 10.13 2.76 -5.21
N ARG A 127 11.30 2.22 -4.87
CA ARG A 127 11.65 1.91 -3.47
C ARG A 127 11.60 3.14 -2.58
N ARG A 128 12.18 4.27 -3.02
CA ARG A 128 12.12 5.54 -2.27
C ARG A 128 10.68 6.02 -2.10
N TRP A 129 9.87 5.91 -3.14
CA TRP A 129 8.44 6.25 -3.05
C TRP A 129 7.72 5.34 -2.04
N MET A 130 7.86 4.02 -2.14
CA MET A 130 7.28 3.03 -1.22
C MET A 130 7.69 3.32 0.23
N GLY A 131 8.97 3.57 0.48
CA GLY A 131 9.50 3.90 1.81
C GLY A 131 9.03 5.25 2.37
N SER A 132 8.54 6.15 1.50
CA SER A 132 8.02 7.47 1.90
C SER A 132 6.52 7.49 2.21
N LEU A 133 5.79 6.43 1.89
CA LEU A 133 4.35 6.35 2.13
C LEU A 133 4.04 6.38 3.64
N PRO A 134 2.93 7.00 4.05
CA PRO A 134 2.47 6.94 5.44
C PRO A 134 2.06 5.50 5.81
N CYS A 135 2.20 5.13 7.07
CA CYS A 135 1.76 3.80 7.55
C CYS A 135 0.25 3.73 7.77
N GLN A 136 -0.38 4.89 7.99
CA GLN A 136 -1.81 4.97 8.24
C GLN A 136 -2.35 6.31 7.74
N LEU A 137 -3.66 6.34 7.54
CA LEU A 137 -4.38 7.53 7.12
C LEU A 137 -5.61 7.74 7.99
N THR A 138 -5.97 9.00 8.26
CA THR A 138 -7.20 9.35 8.96
C THR A 138 -8.03 10.35 8.17
N PHE A 139 -9.35 10.29 8.36
CA PHE A 139 -10.28 11.29 7.87
C PHE A 139 -11.56 11.30 8.70
N VAL A 140 -12.37 12.34 8.52
CA VAL A 140 -13.72 12.45 9.10
C VAL A 140 -14.75 12.40 7.99
N MET A 141 -15.72 11.50 8.10
CA MET A 141 -16.88 11.42 7.20
C MET A 141 -18.17 11.52 8.02
N GLY A 142 -18.92 12.61 7.82
CA GLY A 142 -20.02 12.96 8.71
C GLY A 142 -19.52 13.27 10.13
N GLU A 143 -19.95 12.45 11.10
CA GLU A 143 -19.50 12.50 12.51
C GLU A 143 -18.53 11.36 12.86
N ARG A 144 -18.11 10.56 11.87
CA ARG A 144 -17.26 9.37 12.09
C ARG A 144 -15.81 9.72 11.82
N HIS A 145 -14.95 9.42 12.79
CA HIS A 145 -13.51 9.38 12.60
C HIS A 145 -13.13 8.01 12.04
N VAL A 146 -12.51 8.01 10.86
CA VAL A 146 -12.07 6.80 10.18
C VAL A 146 -10.55 6.76 10.18
N ARG A 147 -10.00 5.58 10.43
CA ARG A 147 -8.59 5.28 10.27
C ARG A 147 -8.42 4.12 9.31
N VAL A 148 -7.52 4.29 8.37
CA VAL A 148 -7.14 3.29 7.37
C VAL A 148 -5.76 2.79 7.74
N VAL A 149 -5.63 1.48 7.88
CA VAL A 149 -4.37 0.77 8.18
C VAL A 149 -4.22 -0.39 7.20
N HIS A 150 -2.99 -0.80 6.98
CA HIS A 150 -2.68 -2.08 6.38
C HIS A 150 -2.76 -3.21 7.43
N GLY A 151 -3.04 -4.42 6.97
CA GLY A 151 -3.29 -5.60 7.81
C GLY A 151 -2.04 -6.30 8.31
#